data_AF-A0A2U1NYT9-F1
#
_entry.id   AF-A0A2U1NYT9-F1
#
_cell.length_a   1.000
_cell.length_b   1.000
_cell.length_c   1.000
_cell.angle_alpha   90.00
_cell.angle_beta   90.00
_cell.angle_gamma   90.00
#
_symmetry.space_group_name_H-M   'P 1'
#
loop_
_entity.id
_entity.type
_entity.pdbx_description
1 polymer ?
#
loop_
_entity_poly.entity_id
_entity_poly.type
_entity_poly.pdbx_seq_one_letter_code
_entity_poly.pdbx_strand_id
1 'polypeptide(L)'
;MWNKRPEFTAWLAEVKQVNLESLPNWEEKQMFKQFMEDHNTATFPSKKYYSLDAYHRRKIEKAMKKGAVKASKSERVVFDDEEQRRRELQQEREKRKEAEVEALKRSMQSGMAQAMKEQAILREEMNYLFKIGNVEAATAIQRRLDPDLPM
;
A
#
# COMPACT_ATOMS: atom_id res chain seq x y z
N MET A 1 -22.64 15.79 1.16
CA MET A 1 -21.75 16.88 0.72
C MET A 1 -21.89 17.01 -0.78
N TRP A 2 -22.01 18.21 -1.34
CA TRP A 2 -22.39 18.39 -2.75
C TRP A 2 -21.16 18.15 -3.64
N ASN A 3 -21.25 17.24 -4.62
CA ASN A 3 -20.10 16.83 -5.44
C ASN A 3 -19.50 17.96 -6.31
N LYS A 4 -20.24 19.05 -6.52
CA LYS A 4 -19.82 20.23 -7.29
C LYS A 4 -19.35 21.41 -6.45
N ARG A 5 -19.32 21.25 -5.12
CA ARG A 5 -18.91 22.31 -4.20
C ARG A 5 -17.46 22.76 -4.44
N PRO A 6 -16.47 21.87 -4.66
CA PRO A 6 -15.11 22.29 -4.96
C PRO A 6 -15.03 23.13 -6.25
N GLU A 7 -15.74 22.73 -7.31
CA GLU A 7 -15.77 23.44 -8.58
C GLU A 7 -16.43 24.82 -8.48
N PHE A 8 -17.53 24.90 -7.72
CA PHE A 8 -18.22 26.14 -7.44
C PHE A 8 -17.36 27.12 -6.63
N THR A 9 -16.66 26.63 -5.60
CA THR A 9 -15.72 27.44 -4.81
C THR A 9 -14.62 28.04 -5.67
N ALA A 10 -13.99 27.23 -6.54
CA ALA A 10 -12.94 27.72 -7.41
C ALA A 10 -13.45 28.73 -8.43
N TRP A 11 -14.63 28.50 -9.01
CA TRP A 11 -15.25 29.45 -9.94
C TRP A 11 -15.56 30.78 -9.28
N LEU A 12 -16.12 30.77 -8.05
CA LEU A 12 -16.37 31.99 -7.30
C LEU A 12 -15.09 32.78 -7.00
N ALA A 13 -14.04 32.10 -6.54
CA ALA A 13 -12.78 32.73 -6.21
C ALA A 13 -12.06 33.29 -7.44
N GLU A 14 -12.05 32.55 -8.56
CA GLU A 14 -11.25 32.90 -9.73
C GLU A 14 -12.00 33.81 -10.71
N VAL A 15 -13.29 33.55 -10.98
CA VAL A 15 -14.10 34.29 -11.97
C VAL A 15 -14.80 35.48 -11.32
N LYS A 16 -15.45 35.27 -10.18
CA LYS A 16 -16.21 36.33 -9.50
C LYS A 16 -15.36 37.10 -8.48
N GLN A 17 -14.17 36.59 -8.12
CA GLN A 17 -13.29 37.20 -7.11
C GLN A 17 -13.98 37.38 -5.74
N VAL A 18 -14.94 36.50 -5.41
CA VAL A 18 -15.67 36.54 -4.14
C VAL A 18 -15.37 35.30 -3.31
N ASN A 19 -15.09 35.50 -2.02
CA ASN A 19 -14.91 34.42 -1.07
C ASN A 19 -16.27 33.90 -0.57
N LEU A 20 -16.48 32.59 -0.64
CA LEU A 20 -17.69 31.91 -0.15
C LEU A 20 -18.03 32.27 1.30
N GLU A 21 -17.03 32.43 2.15
CA GLU A 21 -17.22 32.72 3.58
C GLU A 21 -17.76 34.14 3.83
N SER A 22 -17.63 35.04 2.86
CA SER A 22 -18.12 36.41 2.96
C SER A 22 -19.56 36.57 2.45
N LEU A 23 -20.15 35.53 1.84
CA LEU A 23 -21.43 35.60 1.15
C LEU A 23 -22.59 35.11 2.03
N PRO A 24 -23.72 35.86 2.10
CA PRO A 24 -24.93 35.37 2.74
C PRO A 24 -25.58 34.24 1.92
N ASN A 25 -26.26 33.29 2.58
CA ASN A 25 -26.82 32.08 1.95
C ASN A 25 -27.76 32.34 0.75
N TRP A 26 -28.42 33.50 0.68
CA TRP A 26 -29.30 33.84 -0.45
C TRP A 26 -28.49 34.18 -1.71
N GLU A 27 -27.35 34.84 -1.54
CA GLU A 27 -26.46 35.24 -2.62
C GLU A 27 -25.68 34.04 -3.14
N GLU A 28 -25.27 33.14 -2.25
CA GLU A 28 -24.69 31.83 -2.61
C GLU A 28 -25.61 31.05 -3.57
N LYS A 29 -26.93 31.02 -3.30
CA LYS A 29 -27.91 30.36 -4.16
C LYS A 29 -28.06 31.02 -5.53
N GLN A 30 -27.95 32.35 -5.62
CA GLN A 30 -28.01 33.06 -6.90
C GLN A 30 -26.75 32.80 -7.73
N MET A 31 -25.58 32.86 -7.10
CA MET A 31 -24.32 32.54 -7.76
C MET A 31 -24.26 31.08 -8.20
N PHE A 32 -24.84 30.17 -7.41
CA PHE A 32 -24.92 28.76 -7.78
C PHE A 32 -25.82 28.52 -8.99
N LYS A 33 -26.91 29.29 -9.15
CA LYS A 33 -27.75 29.23 -10.36
C LYS A 33 -26.97 29.67 -11.61
N GLN A 34 -26.22 30.77 -11.52
CA GLN A 34 -25.35 31.22 -12.62
C GLN A 34 -24.27 30.18 -12.94
N PHE A 35 -23.65 29.60 -11.93
CA PHE A 35 -22.68 28.51 -12.12
C PHE A 35 -23.30 27.30 -12.82
N MET A 36 -24.51 26.90 -12.44
CA MET A 36 -25.21 25.79 -13.10
C MET A 36 -25.59 26.12 -14.54
N GLU A 37 -26.00 27.35 -14.81
CA GLU A 37 -26.28 27.84 -16.16
C GLU A 37 -25.01 27.77 -17.03
N ASP A 38 -23.89 28.31 -16.53
CA ASP A 38 -22.61 28.28 -17.25
C ASP A 38 -22.04 26.86 -17.42
N HIS A 39 -22.32 25.98 -16.46
CA HIS A 39 -21.97 24.56 -16.54
C HIS A 39 -22.78 23.84 -17.63
N ASN A 40 -24.09 24.11 -17.69
CA ASN A 40 -25.00 23.46 -18.63
C ASN A 40 -24.83 24.01 -20.06
N THR A 41 -24.57 25.30 -20.20
CA THR A 41 -24.38 25.99 -21.49
C THR A 41 -22.96 25.92 -22.01
N ALA A 42 -22.06 25.27 -21.26
CA ALA A 42 -20.66 25.11 -21.60
C ALA A 42 -19.88 26.44 -21.78
N THR A 43 -20.30 27.52 -21.11
CA THR A 43 -19.77 28.89 -21.29
C THR A 43 -18.64 29.25 -20.31
N PHE A 44 -18.13 28.30 -19.52
CA PHE A 44 -17.09 28.63 -18.55
C PHE A 44 -15.80 29.15 -19.22
N PRO A 45 -15.12 30.14 -18.61
CA PRO A 45 -13.85 30.67 -19.14
C PRO A 45 -12.73 29.63 -19.26
N SER A 46 -12.80 28.54 -18.49
CA SER A 46 -11.80 27.48 -18.51
C SER A 46 -12.42 26.11 -18.27
N LYS A 47 -11.92 25.09 -18.97
CA LYS A 47 -12.39 23.71 -18.84
C LYS A 47 -12.13 23.10 -17.45
N LYS A 48 -11.32 23.75 -16.60
CA LYS A 48 -11.03 23.29 -15.23
C LYS A 48 -12.29 23.26 -14.34
N TYR A 49 -13.26 24.14 -14.57
CA TYR A 49 -14.46 24.26 -13.74
C TYR A 49 -15.50 23.15 -13.96
N TYR A 50 -15.37 22.33 -15.02
CA TYR A 50 -16.23 21.15 -15.19
C TYR A 50 -15.81 19.99 -14.28
N SER A 51 -14.50 19.86 -14.03
CA SER A 51 -13.89 18.77 -13.27
C SER A 51 -12.51 19.19 -12.78
N LEU A 52 -12.46 19.83 -11.60
CA LEU A 52 -11.20 20.23 -10.97
C LEU A 52 -10.32 19.01 -10.70
N ASP A 53 -10.89 17.92 -10.22
CA ASP A 53 -10.15 16.68 -9.94
C ASP A 53 -9.44 16.14 -11.18
N ALA A 54 -10.13 16.10 -12.32
CA ALA A 54 -9.53 15.66 -13.58
C ALA A 54 -8.41 16.61 -14.03
N TYR A 55 -8.58 17.91 -13.82
CA TYR A 55 -7.58 18.92 -14.12
C TYR A 55 -6.32 18.75 -13.24
N HIS A 56 -6.49 18.59 -11.93
CA HIS A 56 -5.38 18.38 -10.99
C HIS A 56 -4.66 17.05 -11.25
N ARG A 57 -5.39 15.96 -11.49
CA ARG A 57 -4.79 14.66 -11.86
C ARG A 57 -3.94 14.78 -13.11
N ARG A 58 -4.44 15.43 -14.16
CA ARG A 58 -3.66 15.69 -15.39
C ARG A 58 -2.45 16.58 -15.14
N LYS A 59 -2.57 17.59 -14.26
CA LYS A 59 -1.46 18.47 -13.90
C LYS A 59 -0.34 17.70 -13.18
N ILE A 60 -0.72 16.85 -12.23
CA ILE A 60 0.21 15.98 -11.49
C ILE A 60 0.85 14.97 -12.44
N GLU A 61 0.07 14.32 -13.31
CA GLU A 61 0.59 13.36 -14.29
C GLU A 61 1.59 14.01 -15.26
N LYS A 62 1.29 15.22 -15.77
CA LYS A 62 2.22 15.99 -16.59
C LYS A 62 3.47 16.39 -15.81
N ALA A 63 3.35 16.75 -14.54
CA ALA A 63 4.49 17.08 -13.70
C ALA A 63 5.38 15.85 -13.44
N MET A 64 4.79 14.70 -13.14
CA MET A 64 5.50 13.42 -12.96
C MET A 64 6.20 12.99 -14.25
N LYS A 65 5.52 13.04 -15.39
CA LYS A 65 6.11 12.75 -16.70
C LYS A 65 7.23 13.73 -17.03
N LYS A 66 7.06 15.02 -16.77
CA LYS A 66 8.11 16.03 -16.96
C LYS A 66 9.29 15.84 -16.00
N GLY A 67 9.05 15.41 -14.76
CA GLY A 67 10.09 15.07 -13.79
C GLY A 67 10.88 13.84 -14.22
N ALA A 68 10.20 12.79 -14.67
CA ALA A 68 10.83 11.60 -15.26
C ALA A 68 11.62 11.93 -16.54
N VAL A 69 11.08 12.78 -17.41
CA VAL A 69 11.77 13.25 -18.63
C VAL A 69 12.95 14.18 -18.28
N LYS A 70 12.85 15.03 -17.27
CA LYS A 70 13.99 15.84 -16.81
C LYS A 70 15.07 14.99 -16.13
N ALA A 71 14.69 13.95 -15.41
CA ALA A 71 15.64 12.98 -14.84
C ALA A 71 16.34 12.16 -15.94
N SER A 72 15.64 11.81 -17.03
CA SER A 72 16.25 11.10 -18.16
C SER A 72 17.07 12.00 -19.09
N LYS A 73 16.73 13.30 -19.18
CA LYS A 73 17.44 14.29 -20.00
C LYS A 73 18.49 15.11 -19.24
N SER A 74 18.60 14.91 -17.93
CA SER A 74 19.80 15.28 -17.19
C SER A 74 20.89 14.36 -17.72
N GLU A 75 21.69 14.87 -18.66
CA GLU A 75 22.94 14.23 -19.02
C GLU A 75 23.64 13.81 -17.72
N ARG A 76 24.05 12.55 -17.65
CA ARG A 76 24.64 11.94 -16.45
C ARG A 76 26.01 12.58 -16.24
N VAL A 77 26.08 13.73 -15.57
CA VAL A 77 27.34 14.47 -15.33
C VAL A 77 28.22 13.79 -14.26
N VAL A 78 27.72 12.76 -13.57
CA VAL A 78 28.50 12.04 -12.55
C VAL A 78 28.83 10.63 -13.04
N PHE A 79 30.09 10.45 -13.37
CA PHE A 79 30.73 9.20 -13.77
C PHE A 79 31.19 8.42 -12.53
N ASP A 80 30.29 8.14 -11.58
CA ASP A 80 30.57 7.24 -10.44
C ASP A 80 30.20 5.79 -10.83
N ASP A 81 30.88 5.25 -11.84
CA ASP A 81 30.68 3.89 -12.32
C ASP A 81 31.08 2.82 -11.27
N GLU A 82 32.03 3.16 -10.40
CA GLU A 82 32.60 2.24 -9.41
C GLU A 82 31.67 2.02 -8.20
N GLU A 83 30.98 3.07 -7.71
CA GLU A 83 30.02 2.94 -6.61
C GLU A 83 28.78 2.16 -7.00
N GLN A 84 28.28 2.36 -8.22
CA GLN A 84 27.13 1.62 -8.73
C GLN A 84 27.47 0.14 -8.87
N ARG A 85 28.65 -0.17 -9.43
CA ARG A 85 29.13 -1.56 -9.54
C ARG A 85 29.32 -2.24 -8.19
N ARG A 86 29.77 -1.51 -7.16
CA ARG A 86 29.87 -2.03 -5.79
C ARG A 86 28.50 -2.37 -5.20
N ARG A 87 27.49 -1.52 -5.40
CA ARG A 87 26.12 -1.77 -4.91
C ARG A 87 25.46 -2.94 -5.64
N GLU A 88 25.63 -3.04 -6.95
CA GLU A 88 25.12 -4.16 -7.75
C GLU A 88 25.74 -5.49 -7.29
N LEU A 89 27.06 -5.53 -7.09
CA LEU A 89 27.75 -6.73 -6.61
C LEU A 89 27.34 -7.11 -5.17
N GLN A 90 27.06 -6.13 -4.31
CA GLN A 90 26.51 -6.39 -2.97
C GLN A 90 25.12 -7.00 -3.04
N GLN A 91 24.23 -6.45 -3.87
CA GLN A 91 22.88 -6.98 -4.07
C GLN A 91 22.90 -8.40 -4.65
N GLU A 92 23.79 -8.70 -5.61
CA GLU A 92 23.93 -10.07 -6.13
C GLU A 92 24.43 -11.05 -5.07
N ARG A 93 25.40 -10.63 -4.23
CA ARG A 93 25.89 -11.46 -3.11
C ARG A 93 24.80 -11.72 -2.08
N GLU A 94 24.00 -10.72 -1.75
CA GLU A 94 22.87 -10.87 -0.83
C GLU A 94 21.81 -11.82 -1.39
N LYS A 95 21.40 -11.63 -2.66
CA LYS A 95 20.44 -12.53 -3.33
C LYS A 95 20.94 -13.97 -3.37
N ARG A 96 22.24 -14.18 -3.63
CA ARG A 96 22.84 -15.52 -3.64
C ARG A 96 22.82 -16.17 -2.25
N LYS A 97 23.17 -15.41 -1.20
CA LYS A 97 23.09 -15.89 0.18
C LYS A 97 21.65 -16.21 0.59
N GLU A 98 20.70 -15.36 0.20
CA GLU A 98 19.29 -15.56 0.49
C GLU A 98 18.75 -16.83 -0.18
N ALA A 99 19.08 -17.06 -1.45
CA ALA A 99 18.73 -18.29 -2.17
C ALA A 99 19.36 -19.54 -1.55
N GLU A 100 20.60 -19.47 -1.07
CA GLU A 100 21.27 -20.57 -0.36
C GLU A 100 20.61 -20.88 0.99
N VAL A 101 20.26 -19.84 1.76
CA VAL A 101 19.51 -19.98 3.02
C VAL A 101 18.11 -20.55 2.76
N GLU A 102 17.45 -20.14 1.69
CA GLU A 102 16.13 -20.66 1.32
C GLU A 102 16.21 -22.14 0.90
N ALA A 103 17.21 -22.50 0.10
CA ALA A 103 17.48 -23.89 -0.27
C ALA A 103 17.77 -24.77 0.96
N LEU A 104 18.59 -24.26 1.90
CA LEU A 104 18.86 -24.93 3.17
C LEU A 104 17.60 -25.08 4.03
N LYS A 105 16.76 -24.04 4.11
CA LYS A 105 15.46 -24.13 4.81
C LYS A 105 14.55 -25.18 4.18
N ARG A 106 14.51 -25.27 2.85
CA ARG A 106 13.73 -26.28 2.13
C ARG A 106 14.27 -27.70 2.33
N SER A 107 15.60 -27.88 2.35
CA SER A 107 16.20 -29.19 2.65
C SER A 107 15.95 -29.61 4.10
N MET A 108 16.06 -28.66 5.05
CA MET A 108 15.70 -28.88 6.46
C MET A 108 14.22 -29.20 6.65
N GLN A 109 13.32 -28.74 5.76
CA GLN A 109 11.91 -29.10 5.81
C GLN A 109 11.62 -30.55 5.38
N SER A 110 12.59 -31.33 4.88
CA SER A 110 12.34 -32.72 4.47
C SER A 110 12.67 -33.74 5.58
N GLY A 111 11.75 -34.70 5.82
CA GLY A 111 11.97 -35.88 6.65
C GLY A 111 12.01 -35.61 8.16
N MET A 112 13.21 -35.61 8.75
CA MET A 112 13.41 -35.69 10.22
C MET A 112 13.05 -34.39 10.96
N ALA A 113 13.28 -33.21 10.36
CA ALA A 113 13.01 -31.96 11.06
C ALA A 113 11.51 -31.59 11.10
N GLN A 114 10.71 -32.07 10.15
CA GLN A 114 9.25 -31.99 10.25
C GLN A 114 8.75 -32.91 11.36
N ALA A 115 9.22 -34.16 11.40
CA ALA A 115 8.86 -35.11 12.46
C ALA A 115 9.26 -34.58 13.87
N MET A 116 10.43 -33.97 14.03
CA MET A 116 10.83 -33.34 15.29
C MET A 116 9.97 -32.13 15.66
N LYS A 117 9.56 -31.31 14.68
CA LYS A 117 8.64 -30.18 14.93
C LYS A 117 7.26 -30.67 15.35
N GLU A 118 6.74 -31.71 14.69
CA GLU A 118 5.46 -32.33 15.03
C GLU A 118 5.49 -32.95 16.43
N GLN A 119 6.57 -33.67 16.78
CA GLN A 119 6.76 -34.19 18.13
C GLN A 119 6.84 -33.07 19.17
N ALA A 120 7.51 -31.95 18.86
CA ALA A 120 7.58 -30.79 19.77
C ALA A 120 6.21 -30.14 19.97
N ILE A 121 5.43 -29.95 18.91
CA ILE A 121 4.06 -29.41 18.97
C ILE A 121 3.16 -30.32 19.82
N LEU A 122 3.22 -31.64 19.60
CA LEU A 122 2.42 -32.58 20.37
C LEU A 122 2.78 -32.58 21.86
N ARG A 123 4.07 -32.42 22.21
CA ARG A 123 4.50 -32.27 23.62
C ARG A 123 4.00 -30.96 24.24
N GLU A 124 4.00 -29.87 23.49
CA GLU A 124 3.48 -28.57 23.94
C GLU A 124 1.96 -28.63 24.15
N GLU A 125 1.22 -29.23 23.21
CA GLU A 125 -0.22 -29.46 23.29
C GLU A 125 -0.57 -30.34 24.51
N MET A 126 0.18 -31.42 24.74
CA MET A 126 0.04 -32.28 25.92
C MET A 126 0.21 -31.48 27.21
N ASN A 127 1.26 -30.66 27.32
CA ASN A 127 1.51 -29.81 28.48
C ASN A 127 0.39 -28.79 28.70
N TYR A 128 -0.16 -28.22 27.62
CA TYR A 128 -1.29 -27.31 27.69
C TYR A 128 -2.55 -28.02 28.20
N LEU A 129 -2.87 -29.21 27.68
CA LEU A 129 -4.01 -30.03 28.10
C LEU A 129 -3.92 -30.46 29.57
N PHE A 130 -2.72 -30.80 30.05
CA PHE A 130 -2.47 -31.04 31.48
C PHE A 130 -2.72 -29.79 32.31
N LYS A 131 -2.27 -28.61 31.85
CA LYS A 131 -2.44 -27.34 32.56
C LYS A 131 -3.91 -26.92 32.69
N ILE A 132 -4.75 -27.23 31.71
CA ILE A 132 -6.20 -26.97 31.75
C ILE A 132 -7.00 -28.07 32.46
N GLY A 133 -6.34 -29.13 32.95
CA GLY A 133 -6.96 -30.22 33.71
C GLY A 133 -7.63 -31.31 32.86
N ASN A 134 -7.41 -31.33 31.54
CA ASN A 134 -7.93 -32.37 30.65
C ASN A 134 -6.92 -33.52 30.52
N VAL A 135 -6.93 -34.40 31.52
CA VAL A 135 -5.97 -35.50 31.68
C VAL A 135 -6.19 -36.61 30.64
N GLU A 136 -7.43 -36.84 30.23
CA GLU A 136 -7.78 -37.89 29.25
C GLU A 136 -7.23 -37.55 27.85
N ALA A 137 -7.40 -36.31 27.41
CA ALA A 137 -6.84 -35.86 26.14
C ALA A 137 -5.30 -35.83 26.14
N ALA A 138 -4.68 -35.45 27.27
CA ALA A 138 -3.23 -35.43 27.41
C ALA A 138 -2.61 -36.84 27.36
N THR A 139 -3.24 -37.83 28.00
CA THR A 139 -2.78 -39.23 27.96
C THR A 139 -2.96 -39.86 26.57
N ALA A 140 -3.97 -39.46 25.80
CA ALA A 140 -4.12 -39.87 24.41
C ALA A 140 -2.99 -39.35 23.52
N ILE A 141 -2.53 -38.10 23.73
CA ILE A 141 -1.36 -37.55 23.02
C ILE A 141 -0.07 -38.26 23.44
N GLN A 142 0.09 -38.58 24.73
CA GLN A 142 1.24 -39.31 25.24
C GLN A 142 1.39 -40.69 24.58
N ARG A 143 0.30 -41.45 24.44
CA ARG A 143 0.30 -42.76 23.74
C ARG A 143 0.68 -42.65 22.27
N ARG A 144 0.35 -41.53 21.62
CA ARG A 144 0.74 -41.26 20.23
C ARG A 144 2.23 -40.89 20.11
N LEU A 145 2.83 -40.39 21.19
CA LEU A 145 4.22 -39.95 21.23
C LEU A 145 5.20 -41.10 21.54
N ASP A 146 4.78 -42.09 22.35
CA ASP A 146 5.59 -43.25 22.75
C ASP A 146 4.89 -44.59 22.38
N PRO A 147 5.27 -45.23 21.25
CA PRO A 147 4.62 -46.47 20.79
C PRO A 147 5.02 -47.75 21.55
N ASP A 148 5.99 -47.70 22.48
CA ASP A 148 6.51 -48.86 23.24
C ASP A 148 5.94 -49.01 24.67
N LEU A 149 4.93 -48.22 25.05
CA LEU A 149 4.26 -48.38 26.35
C LEU A 149 3.36 -49.63 26.32
N PRO A 150 3.61 -50.66 27.17
CA PRO A 150 2.75 -51.84 27.23
C PRO A 150 1.37 -51.46 27.79
N MET A 151 0.33 -52.08 27.23
CA MET A 151 -1.10 -51.94 27.56
C MET A 151 -1.40 -52.04 29.05
#